data_AF-A0A961L6J0-F1
#
_entry.id   AF-A0A961L6J0-F1
#
_cell.length_a   1.000
_cell.length_b   1.000
_cell.length_c   1.000
_cell.angle_alpha   90.00
_cell.angle_beta   90.00
_cell.angle_gamma   90.00
#
_symmetry.space_group_name_H-M   'P 1'
#
loop_
_entity.id
_entity.type
_entity.pdbx_description
1 polymer ?
#
loop_
_entity_poly.entity_id
_entity_poly.type
_entity_poly.pdbx_seq_one_letter_code
_entity_poly.pdbx_strand_id
1 'polypeptide(L)'
;MNDPRLDNTRVIRSPVGTELSCKSWLTEAPFRMLQNNLDPDVAERPEELVVYGGIGRAARNWACFDRILDTLKTLEEDETLIVQSGKPIAVLRTHTDAPRVLIANSNLVPRWATWEHFHELDRKGLMMYGQMTAGSWIYIGSQGIVQGTYETFVEMGRQHFGGNTQGKWILT
;
A
#
# COMPACT_ATOMS: atom_id res chain seq x y z
N MET A 1 -16.79 -17.11 -12.99
CA MET A 1 -16.57 -15.64 -12.98
C MET A 1 -15.12 -15.42 -12.56
N ASN A 2 -14.32 -14.73 -13.37
CA ASN A 2 -12.94 -14.38 -12.99
C ASN A 2 -12.97 -13.40 -11.82
N ASP A 3 -12.17 -13.66 -10.79
CA ASP A 3 -11.94 -12.69 -9.72
C ASP A 3 -11.21 -11.47 -10.32
N PRO A 4 -11.78 -10.25 -10.28
CA PRO A 4 -11.16 -9.07 -10.88
C PRO A 4 -9.86 -8.63 -10.19
N ARG A 5 -9.47 -9.32 -9.11
CA ARG A 5 -8.25 -9.05 -8.33
C ARG A 5 -7.10 -9.97 -8.71
N LEU A 6 -7.35 -11.09 -9.38
CA LEU A 6 -6.32 -12.07 -9.73
C LEU A 6 -5.90 -11.96 -11.19
N ASP A 7 -4.61 -11.76 -11.43
CA ASP A 7 -4.00 -11.85 -12.76
C ASP A 7 -2.56 -12.39 -12.66
N ASN A 8 -2.41 -13.68 -12.98
CA ASN A 8 -1.13 -14.39 -12.92
C ASN A 8 -0.18 -14.05 -14.08
N THR A 9 -0.62 -13.26 -15.06
CA THR A 9 0.21 -12.92 -16.23
C THR A 9 1.01 -11.64 -16.03
N ARG A 10 0.67 -10.83 -15.01
CA ARG A 10 1.29 -9.54 -14.76
C ARG A 10 2.48 -9.68 -13.82
N VAL A 11 3.58 -9.04 -14.21
CA VAL A 11 4.73 -8.80 -13.33
C VAL A 11 4.91 -7.30 -13.25
N ILE A 12 4.61 -6.73 -12.09
CA ILE A 12 4.72 -5.29 -11.87
C ILE A 12 6.12 -4.99 -11.33
N ARG A 13 6.78 -3.98 -11.88
CA ARG A 13 8.04 -3.46 -11.36
C ARG A 13 8.03 -1.94 -11.45
N SER A 14 8.65 -1.29 -10.48
CA SER A 14 8.76 0.16 -10.48
C SER A 14 9.73 0.62 -11.58
N PRO A 15 9.41 1.66 -12.36
CA PRO A 15 10.38 2.31 -13.25
C PRO A 15 11.61 2.81 -12.48
N VAL A 16 12.78 2.65 -13.09
CA VAL A 16 14.08 3.06 -12.53
C VAL A 16 14.73 4.15 -13.39
N GLY A 17 15.75 4.82 -12.87
CA GLY A 17 16.45 5.90 -13.57
C GLY A 17 15.73 7.25 -13.47
N THR A 18 16.17 8.20 -14.28
CA THR A 18 15.78 9.62 -14.19
C THR A 18 14.69 10.05 -15.17
N GLU A 19 14.30 9.18 -16.11
CA GLU A 19 13.22 9.46 -17.06
C GLU A 19 11.86 9.38 -16.36
N LEU A 20 11.00 10.37 -16.63
CA LEU A 20 9.67 10.47 -16.02
C LEU A 20 8.61 9.81 -16.90
N SER A 21 7.73 9.03 -16.27
CA SER A 21 6.48 8.56 -16.87
C SER A 21 5.32 9.54 -16.64
N CYS A 22 5.38 10.32 -15.56
CA CYS A 22 4.41 11.35 -15.17
C CYS A 22 4.94 12.76 -15.44
N LYS A 23 4.08 13.77 -15.26
CA LYS A 23 4.42 15.18 -15.55
C LYS A 23 5.45 15.81 -14.61
N SER A 24 5.61 15.28 -13.40
CA SER A 24 6.56 15.80 -12.40
C SER A 24 7.04 14.69 -11.47
N TRP A 25 8.13 14.93 -10.74
CA TRP A 25 8.59 14.02 -9.69
C TRP A 25 7.56 13.81 -8.56
N LEU A 26 6.70 14.80 -8.29
CA LEU A 26 5.66 14.70 -7.26
C LEU A 26 4.53 13.74 -7.65
N THR A 27 4.30 13.51 -8.94
CA THR A 27 3.33 12.52 -9.44
C THR A 27 4.00 11.20 -9.84
N GLU A 28 5.27 11.25 -10.27
CA GLU A 28 6.10 10.06 -10.52
C GLU A 28 6.37 9.27 -9.24
N ALA A 29 6.61 9.94 -8.10
CA ALA A 29 6.88 9.27 -6.83
C ALA A 29 5.76 8.29 -6.42
N PRO A 30 4.48 8.71 -6.26
CA PRO A 30 3.40 7.77 -5.95
C PRO A 30 3.18 6.74 -7.07
N PHE A 31 3.43 7.09 -8.34
CA PHE A 31 3.36 6.15 -9.47
C PHE A 31 4.35 5.00 -9.33
N ARG A 32 5.61 5.32 -9.01
CA ARG A 32 6.67 4.34 -8.77
C ARG A 32 6.43 3.54 -7.49
N MET A 33 6.00 4.20 -6.42
CA MET A 33 5.81 3.53 -5.13
C MET A 33 4.60 2.59 -5.12
N LEU A 34 3.52 2.91 -5.84
CA LEU A 34 2.41 1.97 -6.05
C LEU A 34 2.90 0.70 -6.74
N GLN A 35 3.75 0.82 -7.76
CA GLN A 35 4.32 -0.32 -8.48
C GLN A 35 5.33 -1.09 -7.62
N ASN A 36 6.16 -0.39 -6.82
CA ASN A 36 7.08 -1.03 -5.87
C ASN A 36 6.35 -1.91 -4.85
N ASN A 37 5.19 -1.46 -4.36
CA ASN A 37 4.33 -2.25 -3.47
C ASN A 37 3.85 -3.58 -4.09
N LEU A 38 3.97 -3.76 -5.41
CA LEU A 38 3.58 -4.98 -6.13
C LEU A 38 4.76 -5.64 -6.86
N ASP A 39 6.00 -5.22 -6.59
CA ASP A 39 7.17 -5.92 -7.11
C ASP A 39 7.22 -7.34 -6.52
N PRO A 40 7.45 -8.41 -7.31
CA PRO A 40 7.58 -9.78 -6.81
C PRO A 40 8.65 -9.97 -5.74
N ASP A 41 9.68 -9.12 -5.72
CA ASP A 41 10.74 -9.17 -4.72
C ASP A 41 10.34 -8.45 -3.41
N VAL A 42 9.16 -7.82 -3.38
CA VAL A 42 8.66 -6.99 -2.26
C VAL A 42 7.35 -7.53 -1.70
N ALA A 43 6.36 -7.81 -2.55
CA ALA A 43 5.00 -8.18 -2.17
C ALA A 43 4.85 -9.69 -1.92
N GLU A 44 3.98 -10.06 -0.98
CA GLU A 44 3.71 -11.47 -0.65
C GLU A 44 2.93 -12.22 -1.76
N ARG A 45 1.93 -11.58 -2.39
CA ARG A 45 1.11 -12.15 -3.49
C ARG A 45 0.68 -11.05 -4.48
N PRO A 46 1.62 -10.51 -5.28
CA PRO A 46 1.36 -9.36 -6.16
C PRO A 46 0.32 -9.61 -7.25
N GLU A 47 0.16 -10.85 -7.71
CA GLU A 47 -0.85 -11.28 -8.69
C GLU A 47 -2.29 -11.08 -8.20
N GLU A 48 -2.49 -11.01 -6.88
CA GLU A 48 -3.76 -10.70 -6.20
C GLU A 48 -3.80 -9.25 -5.66
N LEU A 49 -2.83 -8.41 -6.05
CA LEU A 49 -2.58 -7.06 -5.52
C LEU A 49 -2.21 -7.03 -4.03
N VAL A 50 -1.93 -8.18 -3.41
CA VAL A 50 -1.67 -8.30 -1.96
C VAL A 50 -0.20 -8.03 -1.68
N VAL A 51 0.03 -7.04 -0.82
CA VAL A 51 1.35 -6.60 -0.40
C VAL A 51 1.82 -7.38 0.83
N TYR A 52 1.06 -7.35 1.93
CA TYR A 52 1.35 -8.07 3.18
C TYR A 52 0.13 -8.12 4.12
N GLY A 53 0.26 -8.80 5.26
CA GLY A 53 -0.73 -8.75 6.35
C GLY A 53 -2.06 -9.41 5.99
N GLY A 54 -2.00 -10.60 5.39
CA GLY A 54 -3.18 -11.37 4.98
C GLY A 54 -3.72 -10.92 3.63
N ILE A 55 -4.59 -9.90 3.64
CA ILE A 55 -5.27 -9.36 2.43
C ILE A 55 -5.01 -7.85 2.23
N GLY A 56 -3.94 -7.32 2.81
CA GLY A 56 -3.54 -5.93 2.63
C GLY A 56 -3.14 -5.66 1.18
N ARG A 57 -3.91 -4.85 0.45
CA ARG A 57 -3.73 -4.63 -0.99
C ARG A 57 -3.28 -3.22 -1.34
N ALA A 58 -2.61 -3.08 -2.48
CA ALA A 58 -2.17 -1.80 -3.04
C ALA A 58 -3.28 -1.04 -3.80
N ALA A 59 -4.18 -1.77 -4.45
CA ALA A 59 -5.36 -1.25 -5.14
C ALA A 59 -6.53 -2.22 -5.01
N ARG A 60 -7.76 -1.75 -5.24
CA ARG A 60 -8.99 -2.54 -4.98
C ARG A 60 -9.10 -3.77 -5.88
N ASN A 61 -8.78 -3.59 -7.15
CA ASN A 61 -8.78 -4.60 -8.21
C ASN A 61 -7.92 -4.06 -9.37
N TRP A 62 -7.65 -4.89 -10.38
CA TRP A 62 -6.73 -4.52 -11.46
C TRP A 62 -7.19 -3.31 -12.27
N ALA A 63 -8.50 -3.19 -12.53
CA ALA A 63 -9.06 -2.01 -13.20
C ALA A 63 -8.83 -0.71 -12.40
N CYS A 64 -8.89 -0.77 -11.07
CA CYS A 64 -8.56 0.38 -10.22
C CYS A 64 -7.06 0.69 -10.25
N PHE A 65 -6.20 -0.33 -10.22
CA PHE A 65 -4.75 -0.17 -10.33
C PHE A 65 -4.37 0.55 -11.63
N ASP A 66 -4.85 0.05 -12.78
CA ASP A 66 -4.57 0.63 -14.09
C ASP A 66 -5.07 2.09 -14.15
N ARG A 67 -6.28 2.34 -13.65
CA ARG A 67 -6.83 3.70 -13.64
C ARG A 67 -6.05 4.65 -12.73
N ILE A 68 -5.50 4.18 -11.60
CA ILE A 68 -4.64 5.02 -10.74
C ILE A 68 -3.38 5.42 -11.51
N LEU A 69 -2.70 4.45 -12.15
CA LEU A 69 -1.50 4.71 -12.92
C LEU A 69 -1.75 5.69 -14.08
N ASP A 70 -2.82 5.49 -14.84
CA ASP A 70 -3.20 6.39 -15.94
C ASP A 70 -3.54 7.80 -15.44
N THR A 71 -4.19 7.90 -14.28
CA THR A 71 -4.49 9.20 -13.68
C THR A 71 -3.22 9.91 -13.23
N LEU A 72 -2.30 9.23 -12.56
CA LEU A 72 -1.03 9.82 -12.10
C LEU A 72 -0.15 10.32 -13.27
N LYS A 73 -0.16 9.64 -14.42
CA LYS A 73 0.54 10.09 -15.63
C LYS A 73 0.05 11.44 -16.15
N THR A 74 -1.24 11.73 -15.95
CA THR A 74 -1.89 12.93 -16.51
C THR A 74 -2.19 14.02 -15.48
N LEU A 75 -2.08 13.71 -14.17
CA LEU A 75 -2.36 14.62 -13.05
C LEU A 75 -1.47 15.88 -13.10
N GLU A 76 -2.09 17.05 -13.06
CA GLU A 76 -1.39 18.33 -13.04
C GLU A 76 -0.81 18.66 -11.65
N GLU A 77 0.11 19.64 -11.60
CA GLU A 77 0.77 20.06 -10.37
C GLU A 77 -0.16 20.75 -9.36
N ASP A 78 -1.27 21.33 -9.80
CA ASP A 78 -2.29 21.96 -8.96
C ASP A 78 -3.53 21.07 -8.79
N GLU A 79 -3.40 19.76 -9.05
CA GLU A 79 -4.47 18.77 -8.87
C GLU A 79 -4.13 17.75 -7.77
N THR A 80 -5.19 17.15 -7.21
CA THR A 80 -5.11 16.08 -6.20
C THR A 80 -6.02 14.92 -6.60
N LEU A 81 -5.42 13.73 -6.73
CA LEU A 81 -6.14 12.46 -6.90
C LEU A 81 -6.73 11.99 -5.56
N ILE A 82 -8.01 11.62 -5.56
CA ILE A 82 -8.71 11.05 -4.40
C ILE A 82 -8.85 9.53 -4.59
N VAL A 83 -8.25 8.77 -3.67
CA VAL A 83 -8.34 7.30 -3.63
C VAL A 83 -9.16 6.86 -2.42
N GLN A 84 -10.28 6.18 -2.68
CA GLN A 84 -11.17 5.63 -1.67
C GLN A 84 -11.07 4.11 -1.69
N SER A 85 -10.62 3.49 -0.61
CA SER A 85 -10.40 2.03 -0.50
C SER A 85 -9.81 1.44 -1.79
N GLY A 86 -8.66 1.96 -2.20
CA GLY A 86 -7.91 1.51 -3.39
C GLY A 86 -8.55 1.77 -4.76
N LYS A 87 -9.58 2.63 -4.85
CA LYS A 87 -10.21 3.05 -6.10
C LYS A 87 -9.99 4.54 -6.34
N PRO A 88 -9.54 4.97 -7.52
CA PRO A 88 -9.49 6.39 -7.88
C PRO A 88 -10.91 6.89 -8.15
N ILE A 89 -11.41 7.85 -7.35
CA ILE A 89 -12.81 8.29 -7.44
C ILE A 89 -12.98 9.72 -7.97
N ALA A 90 -11.96 10.56 -7.86
CA ALA A 90 -12.00 11.94 -8.34
C ALA A 90 -10.60 12.51 -8.51
N VAL A 91 -10.49 13.52 -9.37
CA VAL A 91 -9.37 14.48 -9.39
C VAL A 91 -9.98 15.84 -9.10
N LEU A 92 -9.41 16.56 -8.14
CA LEU A 92 -9.88 17.88 -7.73
C LEU A 92 -8.76 18.88 -7.91
N ARG A 93 -9.09 20.08 -8.39
CA ARG A 93 -8.15 21.20 -8.40
C ARG A 93 -7.92 21.68 -6.96
N THR A 94 -6.65 21.81 -6.60
CA THR A 94 -6.16 22.30 -5.32
C THR A 94 -5.12 23.41 -5.57
N HIS A 95 -3.84 23.19 -5.25
CA HIS A 95 -2.72 24.10 -5.48
C HIS A 95 -1.40 23.32 -5.41
N THR A 96 -0.30 23.90 -5.88
CA THR A 96 1.01 23.24 -6.00
C THR A 96 1.54 22.68 -4.67
N ASP A 97 1.29 23.36 -3.55
CA ASP A 97 1.74 22.92 -2.23
C ASP A 97 0.84 21.87 -1.56
N ALA A 98 -0.29 21.52 -2.17
CA ALA A 98 -1.17 20.47 -1.66
C ALA A 98 -0.59 19.06 -1.95
N PRO A 99 -1.04 18.01 -1.24
CA PRO A 99 -0.73 16.65 -1.62
C PRO A 99 -1.27 16.31 -3.02
N ARG A 100 -0.47 15.60 -3.83
CA ARG A 100 -0.92 15.08 -5.14
C ARG A 100 -1.92 13.93 -5.01
N VAL A 101 -1.90 13.19 -3.90
CA VAL A 101 -2.79 12.05 -3.64
C VAL A 101 -3.30 12.12 -2.21
N LEU A 102 -4.62 11.98 -2.03
CA LEU A 102 -5.26 11.77 -0.74
C LEU A 102 -5.92 10.39 -0.72
N ILE A 103 -5.63 9.61 0.31
CA ILE A 103 -6.02 8.21 0.42
C ILE A 103 -6.82 7.98 1.70
N ALA A 104 -8.00 7.36 1.57
CA ALA A 104 -8.80 6.89 2.69
C ALA A 104 -9.22 5.44 2.45
N ASN A 105 -8.58 4.50 3.13
CA ASN A 105 -8.82 3.06 2.97
C ASN A 105 -9.51 2.45 4.18
N SER A 106 -10.34 1.44 3.94
CA SER A 106 -10.90 0.54 4.97
C SER A 106 -11.81 1.18 6.03
N ASN A 107 -12.09 2.48 5.95
CA ASN A 107 -12.88 3.18 6.96
C ASN A 107 -14.35 2.71 6.93
N LEU A 108 -14.87 2.37 8.11
CA LEU A 108 -16.26 2.01 8.34
C LEU A 108 -16.77 2.76 9.57
N VAL A 109 -18.04 3.14 9.58
CA VAL A 109 -18.67 3.71 10.77
C VAL A 109 -18.58 2.67 11.91
N PRO A 110 -18.24 3.05 13.17
CA PRO A 110 -17.81 2.09 14.19
C PRO A 110 -18.76 0.91 14.44
N ARG A 111 -20.08 1.13 14.37
CA ARG A 111 -21.07 0.05 14.55
C ARG A 111 -20.97 -1.05 13.48
N TRP A 112 -20.43 -0.73 12.31
CA TRP A 112 -20.25 -1.63 11.17
C TRP A 112 -18.79 -2.01 10.93
N ALA A 113 -17.86 -1.58 11.78
CA ALA A 113 -16.43 -1.86 11.65
C ALA A 113 -16.09 -3.30 12.10
N THR A 114 -16.73 -4.29 11.45
CA THR A 114 -16.51 -5.72 11.67
C THR A 114 -16.03 -6.40 10.39
N TRP A 115 -15.35 -7.54 10.54
CA TRP A 115 -14.87 -8.32 9.40
C TRP A 115 -16.01 -8.87 8.55
N GLU A 116 -17.13 -9.26 9.16
CA GLU A 116 -18.30 -9.79 8.45
C GLU A 116 -18.84 -8.74 7.47
N HIS A 117 -19.01 -7.50 7.93
CA HIS A 117 -19.49 -6.41 7.09
C HIS A 117 -18.44 -5.96 6.06
N PHE A 118 -17.16 -5.92 6.44
CA PHE A 118 -16.07 -5.69 5.51
C PHE A 118 -16.10 -6.70 4.35
N HIS A 119 -16.21 -7.99 4.64
CA HIS A 119 -16.24 -9.05 3.63
C HIS A 119 -17.52 -9.03 2.78
N GLU A 120 -18.64 -8.61 3.36
CA GLU A 120 -19.86 -8.34 2.59
C GLU A 120 -19.62 -7.27 1.52
N LEU A 121 -18.98 -6.16 1.89
CA LEU A 121 -18.66 -5.07 0.96
C LEU A 121 -17.56 -5.44 -0.04
N ASP A 122 -16.54 -6.20 0.37
CA ASP A 122 -15.48 -6.71 -0.52
C ASP A 122 -16.07 -7.62 -1.61
N ARG A 123 -16.97 -8.54 -1.26
CA ARG A 123 -17.70 -9.37 -2.25
C ARG A 123 -18.54 -8.55 -3.23
N LYS A 124 -19.02 -7.38 -2.83
CA LYS A 124 -19.73 -6.42 -3.68
C LYS A 124 -18.78 -5.51 -4.49
N GLY A 125 -17.46 -5.65 -4.34
CA GLY A 125 -16.45 -4.79 -5.00
C GLY A 125 -16.37 -3.37 -4.41
N LEU A 126 -16.87 -3.17 -3.19
CA LEU A 126 -16.96 -1.86 -2.54
C LEU A 126 -15.81 -1.60 -1.55
N MET A 127 -14.98 -2.60 -1.27
CA MET A 127 -13.99 -2.51 -0.20
C MET A 127 -12.62 -3.03 -0.61
N MET A 128 -11.61 -2.52 0.10
CA MET A 128 -10.23 -2.98 0.07
C MET A 128 -9.66 -2.84 1.47
N TYR A 129 -8.88 -3.81 1.93
CA TYR A 129 -8.11 -3.69 3.16
C TYR A 129 -6.75 -3.08 2.83
N GLY A 130 -6.51 -1.85 3.30
CA GLY A 130 -5.27 -1.12 3.03
C GLY A 130 -4.09 -1.46 3.95
N GLN A 131 -4.29 -2.25 5.01
CA GLN A 131 -3.30 -2.38 6.10
C GLN A 131 -2.81 -0.97 6.51
N MET A 132 -1.52 -0.79 6.79
CA MET A 132 -0.87 0.49 7.07
C MET A 132 -0.18 1.00 5.80
N THR A 133 0.80 0.25 5.28
CA THR A 133 1.67 0.68 4.17
C THR A 133 1.34 0.02 2.82
N ALA A 134 0.42 -0.96 2.81
CA ALA A 134 0.00 -1.64 1.58
C ALA A 134 -0.82 -0.70 0.69
N GLY A 135 -1.90 -0.13 1.23
CA GLY A 135 -2.81 0.76 0.49
C GLY A 135 -2.37 2.22 0.42
N SER A 136 -1.25 2.58 1.06
CA SER A 136 -0.66 3.93 1.06
C SER A 136 0.67 4.02 0.32
N TRP A 137 1.10 2.91 -0.31
CA TRP A 137 2.20 2.87 -1.27
C TRP A 137 3.54 3.29 -0.68
N ILE A 138 3.93 2.67 0.43
CA ILE A 138 5.22 2.94 1.07
C ILE A 138 5.81 1.69 1.74
N TYR A 139 5.42 0.52 1.27
CA TYR A 139 5.97 -0.75 1.76
C TYR A 139 7.31 -1.03 1.09
N ILE A 140 8.28 -1.45 1.90
CA ILE A 140 9.68 -1.66 1.50
C ILE A 140 10.16 -3.07 1.86
N GLY A 141 9.24 -4.03 1.82
CA GLY A 141 9.50 -5.40 2.27
C GLY A 141 9.68 -5.49 3.78
N SER A 142 10.30 -6.58 4.21
CA SER A 142 10.52 -6.88 5.63
C SER A 142 11.35 -5.83 6.36
N GLN A 143 12.23 -5.11 5.66
CA GLN A 143 13.06 -4.06 6.24
C GLN A 143 12.23 -3.02 7.01
N GLY A 144 11.00 -2.74 6.56
CA GLY A 144 10.13 -1.75 7.21
C GLY A 144 9.83 -2.03 8.69
N ILE A 145 9.82 -3.29 9.12
CA ILE A 145 9.56 -3.66 10.52
C ILE A 145 10.80 -4.13 11.29
N VAL A 146 11.85 -4.55 10.60
CA VAL A 146 13.07 -5.13 11.21
C VAL A 146 13.67 -4.22 12.29
N GLN A 147 13.75 -2.91 12.05
CA GLN A 147 14.29 -1.98 13.05
C GLN A 147 13.41 -1.91 14.31
N GLY A 148 12.09 -1.83 14.17
CA GLY A 148 11.18 -1.82 15.32
C GLY A 148 11.21 -3.13 16.11
N THR A 149 11.30 -4.27 15.42
CA THR A 149 11.47 -5.59 16.07
C THR A 149 12.80 -5.67 16.81
N TYR A 150 13.89 -5.19 16.20
CA TYR A 150 15.20 -5.10 16.84
C TYR A 150 15.13 -4.25 18.12
N GLU A 151 14.59 -3.03 18.05
CA GLU A 151 14.47 -2.15 19.21
C GLU A 151 13.63 -2.77 20.33
N THR A 152 12.58 -3.51 19.98
CA THR A 152 11.76 -4.25 20.96
C THR A 152 12.60 -5.28 21.72
N PHE A 153 13.42 -6.06 21.01
CA PHE A 153 14.28 -7.06 21.66
C PHE A 153 15.43 -6.43 22.43
N VAL A 154 15.99 -5.33 21.95
CA VAL A 154 17.01 -4.57 22.67
C VAL A 154 16.44 -4.02 23.97
N GLU A 155 15.24 -3.43 23.93
CA GLU A 155 14.60 -2.88 25.13
C GLU A 155 14.21 -3.97 26.13
N MET A 156 13.66 -5.09 25.65
CA MET A 156 13.45 -6.29 26.47
C MET A 156 14.77 -6.75 27.13
N GLY A 157 15.87 -6.73 26.37
CA GLY A 157 17.22 -7.01 26.86
C GLY A 157 17.66 -6.07 27.98
N ARG A 158 17.40 -4.76 27.85
CA ARG A 158 17.71 -3.77 28.90
C ARG A 158 16.91 -4.02 30.17
N GLN A 159 15.61 -4.27 30.05
CA GLN A 159 14.71 -4.43 31.20
C GLN A 159 14.91 -5.76 31.94
N HIS A 160 15.19 -6.86 31.24
CA HIS A 160 15.20 -8.20 31.83
C HIS A 160 16.58 -8.85 31.95
N PHE A 161 17.58 -8.36 31.20
CA PHE A 161 18.91 -8.97 31.12
C PHE A 161 20.06 -7.96 31.26
N GLY A 162 19.79 -6.78 31.84
CA GLY A 162 20.81 -5.74 32.05
C GLY A 162 21.46 -5.23 30.76
N GLY A 163 20.77 -5.37 29.63
CA GLY A 163 21.25 -4.96 28.31
C GLY A 163 22.09 -6.01 27.57
N ASN A 164 22.40 -7.16 28.17
CA ASN A 164 23.18 -8.22 27.53
C ASN A 164 22.33 -9.46 27.23
N THR A 165 22.02 -9.67 25.95
CA THR A 165 21.25 -10.83 25.46
C THR A 165 22.15 -11.96 24.93
N GLN A 166 23.47 -11.88 25.09
CA GLN A 166 24.39 -12.94 24.67
C GLN A 166 24.07 -14.26 25.39
N GLY A 167 23.99 -15.35 24.62
CA GLY A 167 23.64 -16.68 25.14
C GLY A 167 22.15 -16.85 25.46
N LYS A 168 21.29 -15.89 25.10
CA LYS A 168 19.82 -16.02 25.15
C LYS A 168 19.28 -16.39 23.78
N TRP A 169 18.08 -16.96 23.76
CA TRP A 169 17.34 -17.29 22.55
C TRP A 169 15.89 -16.81 22.72
N ILE A 170 15.25 -16.44 21.62
CA ILE A 170 13.87 -15.96 21.58
C ILE A 170 13.07 -16.97 20.77
N LEU A 171 11.95 -17.41 21.33
CA LEU A 171 10.97 -18.26 20.66
C LEU A 171 9.78 -17.39 20.22
N THR A 172 9.37 -17.49 18.96
CA THR A 172 8.19 -16.83 18.40
C THR A 172 7.49 -17.72 17.38
#